data_AF-A0A2P5CP67-F1
#
_entry.id   AF-A0A2P5CP67-F1
#
_cell.length_a   1.000
_cell.length_b   1.000
_cell.length_c   1.000
_cell.angle_alpha   90.00
_cell.angle_beta   90.00
_cell.angle_gamma   90.00
#
_symmetry.space_group_name_H-M   'P 1'
#
loop_
_entity.id
_entity.type
_entity.pdbx_description
1 polymer ?
#
loop_
_entity_poly.entity_id
_entity_poly.type
_entity_poly.pdbx_seq_one_letter_code
_entity_poly.pdbx_strand_id
1 'polypeptide(L)'
;MEVLPWVRVLIMAACLFPASVECMVRHYKFDVVLKNSTKLCSSKPIVTVSGRFPGPTIYAREDDTVLVKVVNHVKYNLSIHWHGIRQLRTGWADGPAYITQCPIQPGQQYIYNFTLTGQRGTLWWHAHILWLRATVHGAIVILPKRGVPYPFPTPHEEMVIVLGEWWKSDVEAVINEALKSGLAPNVSDAHTINGQPGPVSTCSSQGGSTLPVEAGKTYLLRIINAALNEELFFKIAGHQVTVVEDTGMITPENHPIHLHGFNFFEVGRGLGNFNPKRDSKNFNLVDPVERNTVGVPSGGWTAIRFRADNPGVWFMHCHLEVHTTWGLKTAFVVDNGKGPNESVLPPPNDLPKC
;
A
#
# COMPACT_ATOMS: atom_id res chain seq x y z
N MET A 1 21.38 42.86 37.65
CA MET A 1 20.39 43.09 36.58
C MET A 1 19.19 42.23 36.86
N GLU A 2 18.19 42.81 37.51
CA GLU A 2 16.92 42.15 37.79
C GLU A 2 16.14 42.01 36.49
N VAL A 3 15.82 40.77 36.12
CA VAL A 3 14.97 40.49 34.97
C VAL A 3 13.55 40.95 35.33
N LEU A 4 13.08 42.00 34.67
CA LEU A 4 11.79 42.64 34.87
C LEU A 4 10.65 41.59 34.96
N PRO A 5 9.70 41.68 35.93
CA PRO A 5 8.68 40.66 36.18
C PRO A 5 7.84 40.28 34.95
N TRP A 6 7.63 41.25 34.06
CA TRP A 6 6.91 41.13 32.78
C TRP A 6 7.58 40.14 31.81
N VAL A 7 8.91 40.02 31.84
CA VAL A 7 9.66 39.06 31.01
C VAL A 7 9.42 37.62 31.47
N ARG A 8 9.23 37.39 32.78
CA ARG A 8 8.85 36.07 33.31
C ARG A 8 7.41 35.69 32.91
N VAL A 9 6.50 36.67 32.84
CA VAL A 9 5.12 36.45 32.38
C VAL A 9 5.07 36.12 30.89
N LEU A 10 5.89 36.78 30.06
CA LEU A 10 6.00 36.49 28.62
C LEU A 10 6.60 35.11 28.33
N ILE A 11 7.60 34.67 29.09
CA ILE A 11 8.19 33.32 28.95
C ILE A 11 7.19 32.24 29.40
N MET A 12 6.44 32.47 30.48
CA MET A 12 5.37 31.56 30.91
C MET A 12 4.21 31.50 29.91
N ALA A 13 3.86 32.62 29.27
CA ALA A 13 2.81 32.66 28.24
C ALA A 13 3.24 31.93 26.95
N ALA A 14 4.51 32.00 26.56
CA ALA A 14 5.05 31.26 25.42
C ALA A 14 5.07 29.73 25.66
N CYS A 15 5.20 29.28 26.91
CA CYS A 15 5.08 27.87 27.30
C CYS A 15 3.63 27.38 27.48
N LEU A 16 2.64 28.28 27.45
CA LEU A 16 1.21 27.96 27.58
C LEU A 16 0.49 27.80 26.24
N PHE A 17 1.14 28.12 25.11
CA PHE A 17 0.65 27.71 23.81
C PHE A 17 1.09 26.26 23.58
N PRO A 18 0.16 25.28 23.57
CA PRO A 18 0.51 23.95 23.09
C PRO A 18 1.11 24.13 21.70
N ALA A 19 2.25 23.51 21.45
CA ALA A 19 2.77 23.39 20.09
C ALA A 19 1.62 22.87 19.23
N SER A 20 1.10 23.72 18.34
CA SER A 20 -0.04 23.40 17.50
C SER A 20 0.42 22.27 16.60
N VAL A 21 0.07 21.04 16.95
CA VAL A 21 0.23 19.90 16.06
C VAL A 21 -0.80 20.14 14.95
N GLU A 22 -0.35 20.66 13.81
CA GLU A 22 -1.17 20.81 12.60
C GLU A 22 -1.45 19.43 11.99
N CYS A 23 -2.14 18.55 12.73
CA CYS A 23 -2.77 17.35 12.17
C CYS A 23 -4.04 17.80 11.45
N MET A 24 -4.09 17.62 10.13
CA MET A 24 -5.29 17.97 9.36
C MET A 24 -6.09 16.72 9.02
N VAL A 25 -7.41 16.85 9.05
CA VAL A 25 -8.33 15.79 8.66
C VAL A 25 -8.59 15.85 7.16
N ARG A 26 -8.11 14.84 6.42
CA ARG A 26 -8.29 14.69 4.97
C ARG A 26 -9.53 13.86 4.68
N HIS A 27 -10.39 14.36 3.80
CA HIS A 27 -11.62 13.68 3.42
C HIS A 27 -11.56 13.24 1.95
N TYR A 28 -11.84 11.97 1.70
CA TYR A 28 -11.95 11.38 0.38
C TYR A 28 -13.27 10.64 0.23
N LYS A 29 -13.79 10.61 -1.00
CA LYS A 29 -14.95 9.80 -1.37
C LYS A 29 -14.59 8.90 -2.55
N PHE A 30 -14.72 7.61 -2.35
CA PHE A 30 -14.45 6.57 -3.34
C PHE A 30 -15.78 5.99 -3.80
N ASP A 31 -16.26 6.42 -4.96
CA ASP A 31 -17.44 5.84 -5.59
C ASP A 31 -16.99 4.67 -6.47
N VAL A 32 -17.22 3.44 -6.01
CA VAL A 32 -16.81 2.25 -6.75
C VAL A 32 -17.86 1.91 -7.79
N VAL A 33 -17.47 1.98 -9.06
CA VAL A 33 -18.38 1.91 -10.21
C VAL A 33 -17.80 1.02 -11.31
N LEU A 34 -18.69 0.46 -12.14
CA LEU A 34 -18.30 -0.18 -13.39
C LEU A 34 -18.03 0.88 -14.46
N LYS A 35 -16.93 0.75 -15.19
CA LYS A 35 -16.60 1.60 -16.33
C LYS A 35 -16.01 0.75 -17.46
N ASN A 36 -16.47 0.98 -18.68
CA ASN A 36 -15.85 0.36 -19.85
C ASN A 36 -14.44 0.94 -20.07
N SER A 37 -13.46 0.05 -20.22
CA SER A 37 -12.08 0.40 -20.52
C SER A 37 -11.65 -0.36 -21.76
N THR A 38 -11.01 0.35 -22.69
CA THR A 38 -10.48 -0.21 -23.93
C THR A 38 -8.96 -0.23 -23.87
N LYS A 39 -8.37 -1.42 -24.01
CA LYS A 39 -6.92 -1.65 -24.10
C LYS A 39 -6.67 -2.87 -24.97
N LEU A 40 -5.54 -2.91 -25.64
CA LEU A 40 -5.21 -3.98 -26.59
C LEU A 40 -6.31 -4.18 -27.64
N CYS A 41 -6.95 -3.08 -28.07
CA CYS A 41 -8.08 -3.05 -29.02
C CYS A 41 -9.28 -3.91 -28.58
N SER A 42 -9.39 -4.19 -27.29
CA SER A 42 -10.49 -4.93 -26.68
C SER A 42 -11.12 -4.09 -25.57
N SER A 43 -12.44 -4.11 -25.50
CA SER A 43 -13.21 -3.36 -24.51
C SER A 43 -13.86 -4.32 -23.54
N LYS A 44 -13.67 -4.06 -22.24
CA LYS A 44 -14.39 -4.76 -21.17
C LYS A 44 -14.82 -3.79 -20.08
N PRO A 45 -15.94 -4.05 -19.38
CA PRO A 45 -16.24 -3.36 -18.15
C PRO A 45 -15.21 -3.74 -17.07
N ILE A 46 -14.74 -2.76 -16.30
CA ILE A 46 -13.88 -2.97 -15.14
C ILE A 46 -14.44 -2.23 -13.93
N VAL A 47 -14.15 -2.73 -12.74
CA VAL A 47 -14.45 -2.02 -11.50
C VAL A 47 -13.40 -0.93 -11.29
N THR A 48 -13.83 0.29 -11.01
CA THR A 48 -12.95 1.44 -10.83
C THR A 48 -13.37 2.25 -9.63
N VAL A 49 -12.44 3.04 -9.09
CA VAL A 49 -12.77 4.08 -8.09
C VAL A 49 -12.95 5.40 -8.81
N SER A 50 -14.15 5.98 -8.68
CA SER A 50 -14.54 7.26 -9.26
C SER A 50 -14.27 7.33 -10.78
N GLY A 51 -14.44 6.21 -11.48
CA GLY A 51 -14.24 6.10 -12.93
C GLY A 51 -12.78 6.17 -13.40
N ARG A 52 -11.80 6.00 -12.51
CA ARG A 52 -10.37 6.10 -12.83
C ARG A 52 -9.67 4.74 -12.71
N PHE A 53 -8.75 4.46 -13.63
CA PHE A 53 -7.85 3.30 -13.59
C PHE A 53 -6.45 3.72 -14.10
N PRO A 54 -5.40 3.68 -13.24
CA PRO A 54 -5.46 3.49 -11.80
C PRO A 54 -6.38 4.50 -11.10
N GLY A 55 -6.84 4.17 -9.89
CA GLY A 55 -7.71 5.02 -9.09
C GLY A 55 -7.04 6.31 -8.61
N PRO A 56 -7.79 7.21 -7.96
CA PRO A 56 -7.26 8.48 -7.48
C PRO A 56 -6.15 8.29 -6.43
N THR A 57 -5.13 9.16 -6.50
CA THR A 57 -4.09 9.24 -5.46
C THR A 57 -4.62 9.94 -4.22
N ILE A 58 -4.39 9.35 -3.05
CA ILE A 58 -4.56 10.02 -1.75
C ILE A 58 -3.31 10.83 -1.47
N TYR A 59 -3.48 12.11 -1.12
CA TYR A 59 -2.41 13.02 -0.73
C TYR A 59 -2.64 13.48 0.70
N ALA A 60 -1.71 13.15 1.58
CA ALA A 60 -1.75 13.55 2.98
C ALA A 60 -0.34 13.95 3.44
N ARG A 61 -0.24 14.50 4.64
CA ARG A 61 1.04 14.69 5.33
C ARG A 61 1.19 13.68 6.46
N GLU A 62 2.42 13.44 6.86
CA GLU A 62 2.74 12.70 8.08
C GLU A 62 1.91 13.24 9.26
N ASP A 63 1.32 12.32 10.02
CA ASP A 63 0.37 12.54 11.12
C ASP A 63 -1.02 13.08 10.73
N ASP A 64 -1.35 13.31 9.46
CA ASP A 64 -2.73 13.64 9.08
C ASP A 64 -3.68 12.45 9.40
N THR A 65 -4.91 12.76 9.81
CA THR A 65 -6.01 11.80 9.85
C THR A 65 -6.68 11.74 8.49
N VAL A 66 -6.92 10.54 7.97
CA VAL A 66 -7.54 10.32 6.66
C VAL A 66 -8.88 9.61 6.87
N LEU A 67 -9.96 10.23 6.38
CA LEU A 67 -11.27 9.62 6.26
C LEU A 67 -11.58 9.34 4.80
N VAL A 68 -11.80 8.07 4.47
CA VAL A 68 -12.22 7.66 3.13
C VAL A 68 -13.58 6.99 3.19
N LYS A 69 -14.58 7.68 2.66
CA LYS A 69 -15.93 7.13 2.48
C LYS A 69 -15.96 6.31 1.19
N VAL A 70 -15.99 4.99 1.32
CA VAL A 70 -16.12 4.06 0.20
C VAL A 70 -17.60 3.74 0.01
N VAL A 71 -18.11 3.93 -1.21
CA VAL A 71 -19.50 3.63 -1.58
C VAL A 71 -19.48 2.61 -2.71
N ASN A 72 -20.09 1.44 -2.48
CA ASN A 72 -20.09 0.34 -3.43
C ASN A 72 -21.32 0.41 -4.35
N HIS A 73 -21.14 0.83 -5.60
CA HIS A 73 -22.22 0.85 -6.61
C HIS A 73 -22.15 -0.34 -7.57
N VAL A 74 -21.26 -1.30 -7.35
CA VAL A 74 -21.12 -2.48 -8.21
C VAL A 74 -21.79 -3.70 -7.58
N LYS A 75 -22.02 -4.73 -8.40
CA LYS A 75 -22.63 -6.01 -7.96
C LYS A 75 -21.71 -6.89 -7.11
N TYR A 76 -20.43 -6.56 -7.05
CA TYR A 76 -19.41 -7.34 -6.33
C TYR A 76 -19.33 -6.88 -4.88
N ASN A 77 -19.07 -7.82 -3.98
CA ASN A 77 -18.63 -7.52 -2.64
C ASN A 77 -17.26 -6.82 -2.69
N LEU A 78 -17.06 -5.82 -1.83
CA LEU A 78 -15.88 -4.97 -1.86
C LEU A 78 -15.28 -4.80 -0.46
N SER A 79 -13.96 -4.73 -0.39
CA SER A 79 -13.24 -4.11 0.72
C SER A 79 -12.00 -3.40 0.17
N ILE A 80 -11.52 -2.36 0.86
CA ILE A 80 -10.34 -1.61 0.48
C ILE A 80 -9.32 -1.69 1.61
N HIS A 81 -8.08 -2.02 1.26
CA HIS A 81 -6.92 -2.01 2.15
C HIS A 81 -5.99 -0.85 1.83
N TRP A 82 -5.36 -0.32 2.88
CA TRP A 82 -4.41 0.79 2.84
C TRP A 82 -3.00 0.22 3.04
N HIS A 83 -2.42 -0.31 1.97
CA HIS A 83 -1.19 -1.08 2.00
C HIS A 83 -0.05 -0.33 2.68
N GLY A 84 0.49 -0.94 3.74
CA GLY A 84 1.60 -0.40 4.52
C GLY A 84 1.21 0.68 5.54
N ILE A 85 -0.06 1.07 5.63
CA ILE A 85 -0.54 1.89 6.76
C ILE A 85 -0.55 1.03 8.02
N ARG A 86 0.08 1.52 9.10
CA ARG A 86 0.24 0.75 10.34
C ARG A 86 -1.08 0.52 11.08
N GLN A 87 -2.11 1.32 10.82
CA GLN A 87 -3.43 1.19 11.44
C GLN A 87 -3.36 1.11 12.98
N LEU A 88 -2.53 1.97 13.60
CA LEU A 88 -2.31 1.92 15.05
C LEU A 88 -3.65 2.03 15.79
N ARG A 89 -4.07 0.93 16.41
CA ARG A 89 -5.37 0.76 17.11
C ARG A 89 -6.62 0.89 16.23
N THR A 90 -6.47 1.08 14.92
CA THR A 90 -7.55 1.27 13.93
C THR A 90 -7.69 0.06 13.01
N GLY A 91 -7.41 -1.15 13.50
CA GLY A 91 -7.49 -2.40 12.72
C GLY A 91 -8.84 -2.62 12.01
N TRP A 92 -9.94 -2.07 12.51
CA TRP A 92 -11.25 -2.07 11.82
C TRP A 92 -11.24 -1.38 10.46
N ALA A 93 -10.31 -0.43 10.25
CA ALA A 93 -10.11 0.28 9.00
C ALA A 93 -9.01 -0.36 8.13
N ASP A 94 -8.51 -1.56 8.47
CA ASP A 94 -7.43 -2.20 7.72
C ASP A 94 -7.89 -2.77 6.38
N GLY A 95 -9.10 -3.36 6.29
CA GLY A 95 -9.70 -3.73 5.00
C GLY A 95 -9.68 -5.18 4.51
N PRO A 96 -8.79 -6.11 4.91
CA PRO A 96 -8.83 -7.48 4.38
C PRO A 96 -10.15 -8.17 4.72
N ALA A 97 -10.92 -8.53 3.68
CA ALA A 97 -12.25 -9.09 3.84
C ALA A 97 -12.21 -10.43 4.58
N TYR A 98 -13.15 -10.62 5.50
CA TYR A 98 -13.27 -11.76 6.40
C TYR A 98 -12.11 -11.93 7.39
N ILE A 99 -11.20 -10.94 7.49
CA ILE A 99 -10.18 -10.87 8.53
C ILE A 99 -10.50 -9.73 9.51
N THR A 100 -10.58 -8.49 9.02
CA THR A 100 -10.85 -7.31 9.87
C THR A 100 -12.25 -6.71 9.67
N GLN A 101 -12.93 -7.08 8.59
CA GLN A 101 -14.30 -6.67 8.31
C GLN A 101 -15.02 -7.68 7.41
N CYS A 102 -16.35 -7.70 7.45
CA CYS A 102 -17.13 -8.25 6.35
C CYS A 102 -17.09 -7.31 5.13
N PRO A 103 -17.37 -7.82 3.91
CA PRO A 103 -17.34 -6.99 2.72
C PRO A 103 -18.46 -5.95 2.72
N ILE A 104 -18.16 -4.77 2.19
CA ILE A 104 -19.14 -3.73 1.83
C ILE A 104 -20.00 -4.30 0.70
N GLN A 105 -21.26 -4.61 1.00
CA GLN A 105 -22.19 -5.19 0.01
C GLN A 105 -22.58 -4.17 -1.06
N PRO A 106 -23.11 -4.60 -2.22
CA PRO A 106 -23.69 -3.71 -3.21
C PRO A 106 -24.69 -2.72 -2.61
N GLY A 107 -24.54 -1.44 -2.93
CA GLY A 107 -25.37 -0.34 -2.41
C GLY A 107 -24.99 0.15 -1.00
N GLN A 108 -24.05 -0.51 -0.31
CA GLN A 108 -23.59 -0.10 1.01
C GLN A 108 -22.36 0.83 0.94
N GLN A 109 -22.02 1.38 2.09
CA GLN A 109 -20.86 2.26 2.28
C GLN A 109 -20.16 1.94 3.59
N TYR A 110 -18.88 2.28 3.68
CA TYR A 110 -18.10 2.22 4.92
C TYR A 110 -17.09 3.37 4.95
N ILE A 111 -16.90 3.97 6.13
CA ILE A 111 -15.92 5.03 6.34
C ILE A 111 -14.68 4.45 7.01
N TYR A 112 -13.59 4.40 6.24
CA TYR A 112 -12.27 4.09 6.78
C TYR A 112 -11.71 5.33 7.44
N ASN A 113 -11.28 5.21 8.71
CA ASN A 113 -10.76 6.31 9.51
C ASN A 113 -9.47 5.87 10.21
N PHE A 114 -8.34 6.49 9.85
CA PHE A 114 -7.02 6.17 10.39
C PHE A 114 -6.09 7.38 10.35
N THR A 115 -5.00 7.32 11.13
CA THR A 115 -4.01 8.40 11.23
C THR A 115 -2.64 7.92 10.75
N LEU A 116 -1.96 8.73 9.94
CA LEU A 116 -0.67 8.44 9.31
C LEU A 116 0.52 8.66 10.27
N THR A 117 0.46 8.03 11.43
CA THR A 117 1.35 8.30 12.57
C THR A 117 2.81 7.97 12.23
N GLY A 118 3.65 9.00 12.12
CA GLY A 118 5.08 8.86 11.83
C GLY A 118 5.38 8.17 10.50
N GLN A 119 4.44 8.16 9.56
CA GLN A 119 4.63 7.61 8.22
C GLN A 119 4.77 8.74 7.22
N ARG A 120 5.72 8.61 6.31
CA ARG A 120 5.93 9.47 5.15
C ARG A 120 6.43 8.61 3.99
N GLY A 121 6.25 9.08 2.76
CA GLY A 121 6.70 8.35 1.58
C GLY A 121 5.61 7.98 0.60
N THR A 122 5.85 6.88 -0.11
CA THR A 122 4.94 6.30 -1.09
C THR A 122 4.36 4.99 -0.56
N LEU A 123 3.05 4.94 -0.45
CA LEU A 123 2.27 3.75 -0.18
C LEU A 123 1.19 3.62 -1.26
N TRP A 124 0.26 2.69 -1.09
CA TRP A 124 -0.83 2.49 -2.04
C TRP A 124 -2.04 1.91 -1.35
N TRP A 125 -3.18 1.97 -2.02
CA TRP A 125 -4.42 1.35 -1.58
C TRP A 125 -4.90 0.42 -2.68
N HIS A 126 -5.61 -0.64 -2.30
CA HIS A 126 -6.18 -1.58 -3.25
C HIS A 126 -7.38 -2.32 -2.68
N ALA A 127 -8.20 -2.91 -3.55
CA ALA A 127 -9.22 -3.84 -3.10
C ALA A 127 -8.57 -5.05 -2.39
N HIS A 128 -9.16 -5.52 -1.29
CA HIS A 128 -8.63 -6.66 -0.54
C HIS A 128 -9.69 -7.76 -0.39
N ILE A 129 -10.29 -8.05 -1.54
CA ILE A 129 -11.24 -9.12 -1.78
C ILE A 129 -11.27 -9.41 -3.27
N LEU A 130 -11.39 -10.70 -3.63
CA LEU A 130 -11.40 -11.16 -5.02
C LEU A 130 -10.12 -10.68 -5.78
N TRP A 131 -10.08 -10.83 -7.10
CA TRP A 131 -9.02 -10.26 -7.94
C TRP A 131 -9.30 -8.80 -8.34
N LEU A 132 -10.20 -8.11 -7.62
CA LEU A 132 -10.62 -6.76 -7.94
C LEU A 132 -9.46 -5.76 -7.92
N ARG A 133 -8.39 -6.00 -7.13
CA ARG A 133 -7.21 -5.12 -7.14
C ARG A 133 -6.49 -5.04 -8.47
N ALA A 134 -6.79 -5.89 -9.45
CA ALA A 134 -6.28 -5.73 -10.81
C ALA A 134 -6.69 -4.38 -11.42
N THR A 135 -7.81 -3.81 -10.97
CA THR A 135 -8.35 -2.54 -11.47
C THR A 135 -8.76 -1.54 -10.38
N VAL A 136 -8.93 -2.02 -9.14
CA VAL A 136 -9.26 -1.22 -7.96
C VAL A 136 -8.01 -1.05 -7.11
N HIS A 137 -7.13 -0.13 -7.52
CA HIS A 137 -5.94 0.27 -6.77
C HIS A 137 -5.54 1.71 -7.10
N GLY A 138 -4.72 2.34 -6.25
CA GLY A 138 -4.17 3.66 -6.49
C GLY A 138 -3.11 4.03 -5.45
N ALA A 139 -2.43 5.15 -5.65
CA ALA A 139 -1.32 5.55 -4.79
C ALA A 139 -1.78 6.27 -3.50
N ILE A 140 -0.95 6.20 -2.46
CA ILE A 140 -1.01 7.07 -1.28
C ILE A 140 0.34 7.79 -1.21
N VAL A 141 0.31 9.12 -1.30
CA VAL A 141 1.49 9.97 -1.15
C VAL A 141 1.40 10.67 0.20
N ILE A 142 2.37 10.38 1.07
CA ILE A 142 2.46 10.96 2.41
C ILE A 142 3.65 11.90 2.44
N LEU A 143 3.37 13.19 2.35
CA LEU A 143 4.38 14.24 2.36
C LEU A 143 4.95 14.42 3.78
N PRO A 144 6.18 14.96 3.92
CA PRO A 144 6.71 15.34 5.23
C PRO A 144 5.78 16.31 5.96
N LYS A 145 5.92 16.42 7.29
CA LYS A 145 5.27 17.48 8.06
C LYS A 145 5.59 18.87 7.49
N ARG A 146 4.68 19.83 7.70
CA ARG A 146 4.96 21.23 7.32
C ARG A 146 6.22 21.73 8.04
N GLY A 147 7.10 22.39 7.29
CA GLY A 147 8.38 22.86 7.80
C GLY A 147 9.48 21.79 7.93
N VAL A 148 9.17 20.51 7.70
CA VAL A 148 10.16 19.43 7.69
C VAL A 148 10.53 19.12 6.23
N PRO A 149 11.80 19.27 5.82
CA PRO A 149 12.23 18.93 4.46
C PRO A 149 12.33 17.41 4.25
N TYR A 150 12.42 16.99 3.00
CA TYR A 150 12.87 15.65 2.66
C TYR A 150 14.31 15.41 3.18
N PRO A 151 14.69 14.15 3.49
CA PRO A 151 16.07 13.82 3.87
C PRO A 151 17.06 13.86 2.68
N PHE A 152 16.57 14.23 1.50
CA PHE A 152 17.32 14.41 0.26
C PHE A 152 16.93 15.75 -0.40
N PRO A 153 17.72 16.26 -1.36
CA PRO A 153 17.38 17.52 -2.06
C PRO A 153 15.96 17.50 -2.61
N THR A 154 15.22 18.59 -2.40
CA THR A 154 13.82 18.67 -2.84
C THR A 154 13.75 18.47 -4.36
N PRO A 155 12.96 17.48 -4.84
CA PRO A 155 12.84 17.23 -6.27
C PRO A 155 12.16 18.40 -6.97
N HIS A 156 12.47 18.58 -8.25
CA HIS A 156 11.82 19.57 -9.10
C HIS A 156 10.34 19.23 -9.30
N GLU A 157 10.05 17.96 -9.59
CA GLU A 157 8.70 17.41 -9.67
C GLU A 157 8.65 15.98 -9.14
N GLU A 158 7.45 15.53 -8.79
CA GLU A 158 7.17 14.16 -8.37
C GLU A 158 6.17 13.50 -9.32
N MET A 159 6.41 12.23 -9.68
CA MET A 159 5.50 11.45 -10.51
C MET A 159 5.21 10.11 -9.87
N VAL A 160 3.92 9.76 -9.78
CA VAL A 160 3.49 8.41 -9.43
C VAL A 160 3.57 7.50 -10.66
N ILE A 161 4.21 6.34 -10.49
CA ILE A 161 4.34 5.29 -11.50
C ILE A 161 3.74 4.01 -10.92
N VAL A 162 2.56 3.63 -11.38
CA VAL A 162 1.91 2.38 -11.00
C VAL A 162 2.16 1.34 -12.08
N LEU A 163 2.97 0.33 -11.76
CA LEU A 163 3.11 -0.87 -12.58
C LEU A 163 1.94 -1.80 -12.29
N GLY A 164 1.40 -2.44 -13.30
CA GLY A 164 0.27 -3.36 -13.13
C GLY A 164 0.12 -4.33 -14.28
N GLU A 165 -0.96 -5.10 -14.25
CA GLU A 165 -1.26 -6.12 -15.27
C GLU A 165 -2.65 -5.88 -15.88
N TRP A 166 -2.82 -6.32 -17.12
CA TRP A 166 -4.07 -6.21 -17.86
C TRP A 166 -4.42 -7.52 -18.55
N TRP A 167 -5.63 -8.01 -18.28
CA TRP A 167 -6.27 -9.08 -19.04
C TRP A 167 -7.33 -8.49 -19.96
N LYS A 168 -7.52 -9.04 -21.16
CA LYS A 168 -8.71 -8.80 -22.00
C LYS A 168 -9.94 -9.54 -21.44
N SER A 169 -9.72 -10.66 -20.76
CA SER A 169 -10.77 -11.41 -20.04
C SER A 169 -11.15 -10.75 -18.71
N ASP A 170 -12.33 -11.08 -18.19
CA ASP A 170 -12.70 -10.73 -16.80
C ASP A 170 -11.74 -11.44 -15.83
N VAL A 171 -11.13 -10.68 -14.92
CA VAL A 171 -10.15 -11.23 -13.96
C VAL A 171 -10.79 -12.20 -12.99
N GLU A 172 -12.07 -12.01 -12.66
CA GLU A 172 -12.82 -12.96 -11.85
C GLU A 172 -13.06 -14.27 -12.59
N ALA A 173 -13.29 -14.22 -13.92
CA ALA A 173 -13.44 -15.43 -14.71
C ALA A 173 -12.11 -16.22 -14.76
N VAL A 174 -10.97 -15.52 -14.90
CA VAL A 174 -9.63 -16.13 -14.91
C VAL A 174 -9.37 -16.91 -13.63
N ILE A 175 -9.59 -16.31 -12.45
CA ILE A 175 -9.35 -17.01 -11.18
C ILE A 175 -10.39 -18.11 -10.90
N ASN A 176 -11.65 -17.90 -11.26
CA ASN A 176 -12.68 -18.93 -11.07
C ASN A 176 -12.41 -20.19 -11.91
N GLU A 177 -11.89 -20.02 -13.13
CA GLU A 177 -11.45 -21.14 -13.97
C GLU A 177 -10.24 -21.87 -13.36
N ALA A 178 -9.25 -21.13 -12.86
CA ALA A 178 -8.08 -21.70 -12.19
C ALA A 178 -8.47 -22.51 -10.95
N LEU A 179 -9.34 -21.96 -10.09
CA LEU A 179 -9.86 -22.66 -8.91
C LEU A 179 -10.65 -23.91 -9.26
N LYS A 180 -11.46 -23.87 -10.33
CA LYS A 180 -12.26 -25.02 -10.77
C LYS A 180 -11.41 -26.13 -11.39
N SER A 181 -10.37 -25.78 -12.13
CA SER A 181 -9.49 -26.72 -12.83
C SER A 181 -8.36 -27.26 -11.94
N GLY A 182 -7.97 -26.50 -10.90
CA GLY A 182 -6.76 -26.77 -10.11
C GLY A 182 -5.46 -26.40 -10.83
N LEU A 183 -5.54 -25.75 -12.00
CA LEU A 183 -4.39 -25.28 -12.76
C LEU A 183 -4.04 -23.82 -12.42
N ALA A 184 -2.86 -23.39 -12.83
CA ALA A 184 -2.47 -21.99 -12.74
C ALA A 184 -3.40 -21.09 -13.58
N PRO A 185 -3.71 -19.86 -13.12
CA PRO A 185 -4.49 -18.90 -13.89
C PRO A 185 -3.75 -18.47 -15.15
N ASN A 186 -4.50 -18.09 -16.19
CA ASN A 186 -3.92 -17.51 -17.40
C ASN A 186 -3.15 -16.23 -17.07
N VAL A 187 -1.97 -16.10 -17.67
CA VAL A 187 -1.13 -14.89 -17.56
C VAL A 187 -1.82 -13.66 -18.16
N SER A 188 -1.38 -12.47 -17.75
CA SER A 188 -1.91 -11.21 -18.29
C SER A 188 -1.57 -11.03 -19.77
N ASP A 189 -2.43 -10.30 -20.48
CA ASP A 189 -2.22 -9.98 -21.90
C ASP A 189 -1.20 -8.84 -22.09
N ALA A 190 -1.02 -8.00 -21.07
CA ALA A 190 0.02 -6.98 -21.02
C ALA A 190 0.31 -6.51 -19.59
N HIS A 191 1.56 -6.15 -19.33
CA HIS A 191 1.88 -5.23 -18.24
C HIS A 191 1.49 -3.81 -18.60
N THR A 192 1.32 -2.96 -17.58
CA THR A 192 0.96 -1.56 -17.75
C THR A 192 1.78 -0.65 -16.87
N ILE A 193 2.02 0.57 -17.34
CA ILE A 193 2.56 1.69 -16.57
C ILE A 193 1.47 2.76 -16.51
N ASN A 194 1.04 3.14 -15.31
CA ASN A 194 -0.09 4.04 -15.06
C ASN A 194 -1.34 3.61 -15.84
N GLY A 195 -1.58 2.29 -15.88
CA GLY A 195 -2.70 1.70 -16.61
C GLY A 195 -2.58 1.80 -18.12
N GLN A 196 -1.41 2.06 -18.71
CA GLN A 196 -1.20 1.99 -20.16
C GLN A 196 -0.19 0.90 -20.52
N PRO A 197 -0.48 0.02 -21.49
CA PRO A 197 0.44 -1.04 -21.91
C PRO A 197 1.64 -0.54 -22.74
N GLY A 198 1.66 0.75 -23.08
CA GLY A 198 2.66 1.32 -23.99
C GLY A 198 2.31 1.12 -25.47
N PRO A 199 3.24 1.43 -26.38
CA PRO A 199 2.99 1.32 -27.82
C PRO A 199 2.83 -0.15 -28.25
N VAL A 200 1.69 -0.48 -28.85
CA VAL A 200 1.40 -1.81 -29.41
C VAL A 200 1.21 -1.69 -30.92
N SER A 201 2.05 -2.37 -31.70
CA SER A 201 2.11 -2.23 -33.17
C SER A 201 0.79 -2.52 -33.88
N THR A 202 -0.05 -3.37 -33.29
CA THR A 202 -1.34 -3.80 -33.84
C THR A 202 -2.53 -2.99 -33.36
N CYS A 203 -2.33 -2.00 -32.48
CA CYS A 203 -3.42 -1.21 -31.91
C CYS A 203 -3.04 0.26 -31.73
N SER A 204 -3.57 1.12 -32.62
CA SER A 204 -3.21 2.55 -32.73
C SER A 204 -3.65 3.43 -31.55
N SER A 205 -4.43 2.91 -30.58
CA SER A 205 -5.08 3.71 -29.54
C SER A 205 -4.34 3.77 -28.19
N GLN A 206 -3.04 3.47 -28.15
CA GLN A 206 -2.33 3.28 -26.88
C GLN A 206 -1.13 4.22 -26.77
N GLY A 207 -1.34 5.33 -26.06
CA GLY A 207 -0.27 6.20 -25.60
C GLY A 207 0.43 5.61 -24.39
N GLY A 208 1.76 5.76 -24.31
CA GLY A 208 2.50 5.51 -23.09
C GLY A 208 2.29 6.62 -22.05
N SER A 209 2.60 6.33 -20.80
CA SER A 209 2.75 7.36 -19.76
C SER A 209 4.01 8.17 -20.06
N THR A 210 3.89 9.49 -20.23
CA THR A 210 5.03 10.38 -20.49
C THR A 210 5.26 11.33 -19.32
N LEU A 211 6.53 11.63 -19.06
CA LEU A 211 6.97 12.66 -18.13
C LEU A 211 7.92 13.60 -18.90
N PRO A 212 7.53 14.84 -19.20
CA PRO A 212 8.46 15.83 -19.73
C PRO A 212 9.53 16.13 -18.67
N VAL A 213 10.80 16.17 -19.07
CA VAL A 213 11.93 16.47 -18.17
C VAL A 213 12.76 17.64 -18.69
N GLU A 214 13.24 18.46 -17.77
CA GLU A 214 14.13 19.59 -18.01
C GLU A 214 15.59 19.20 -17.71
N ALA A 215 16.51 19.64 -18.57
CA ALA A 215 17.92 19.38 -18.40
C ALA A 215 18.44 19.91 -17.04
N GLY A 216 19.15 19.05 -16.30
CA GLY A 216 19.75 19.39 -15.00
C GLY A 216 18.78 19.38 -13.80
N LYS A 217 17.50 19.04 -13.99
CA LYS A 217 16.53 18.88 -12.90
C LYS A 217 16.50 17.45 -12.37
N THR A 218 16.09 17.29 -11.10
CA THR A 218 15.92 16.00 -10.42
C THR A 218 14.45 15.72 -10.19
N TYR A 219 14.01 14.50 -10.47
CA TYR A 219 12.61 14.07 -10.37
C TYR A 219 12.46 12.94 -9.36
N LEU A 220 11.43 12.99 -8.52
CA LEU A 220 11.10 11.90 -7.61
C LEU A 220 10.05 10.99 -8.25
N LEU A 221 10.44 9.76 -8.55
CA LEU A 221 9.53 8.75 -9.09
C LEU A 221 9.03 7.86 -7.96
N ARG A 222 7.71 7.86 -7.75
CA ARG A 222 7.02 7.09 -6.73
C ARG A 222 6.48 5.81 -7.36
N ILE A 223 7.32 4.78 -7.39
CA ILE A 223 7.05 3.54 -8.10
C ILE A 223 6.28 2.58 -7.20
N ILE A 224 5.18 2.04 -7.69
CA ILE A 224 4.33 1.05 -7.02
C ILE A 224 4.19 -0.14 -7.95
N ASN A 225 4.49 -1.35 -7.47
CA ASN A 225 4.10 -2.58 -8.16
C ASN A 225 2.71 -3.03 -7.68
N ALA A 226 1.69 -2.77 -8.50
CA ALA A 226 0.31 -3.22 -8.31
C ALA A 226 -0.04 -4.44 -9.16
N ALA A 227 0.94 -5.10 -9.80
CA ALA A 227 0.75 -6.38 -10.47
C ALA A 227 0.22 -7.44 -9.48
N LEU A 228 -0.57 -8.39 -10.00
CA LEU A 228 -1.20 -9.41 -9.18
C LEU A 228 -0.27 -10.58 -8.93
N ASN A 229 0.45 -11.03 -9.96
CA ASN A 229 1.15 -12.31 -9.90
C ASN A 229 2.61 -12.23 -10.33
N GLU A 230 3.17 -11.03 -10.50
CA GLU A 230 4.54 -10.86 -10.98
C GLU A 230 5.33 -9.77 -10.25
N GLU A 231 6.62 -10.04 -10.08
CA GLU A 231 7.62 -9.06 -9.71
C GLU A 231 8.21 -8.44 -10.97
N LEU A 232 8.30 -7.11 -11.00
CA LEU A 232 8.64 -6.38 -12.22
C LEU A 232 9.98 -5.65 -12.06
N PHE A 233 10.86 -5.83 -13.04
CA PHE A 233 12.03 -4.99 -13.20
C PHE A 233 11.63 -3.65 -13.81
N PHE A 234 12.18 -2.56 -13.27
CA PHE A 234 11.99 -1.21 -13.80
C PHE A 234 13.34 -0.55 -14.10
N LYS A 235 13.45 0.07 -15.27
CA LYS A 235 14.65 0.80 -15.70
C LYS A 235 14.25 1.97 -16.61
N ILE A 236 15.01 3.05 -16.51
CA ILE A 236 14.93 4.21 -17.40
C ILE A 236 16.18 4.23 -18.27
N ALA A 237 16.01 4.19 -19.59
CA ALA A 237 17.14 4.22 -20.52
C ALA A 237 17.94 5.53 -20.35
N GLY A 238 19.27 5.42 -20.31
CA GLY A 238 20.16 6.58 -20.20
C GLY A 238 20.15 7.31 -18.85
N HIS A 239 19.40 6.83 -17.85
CA HIS A 239 19.31 7.48 -16.54
C HIS A 239 19.70 6.50 -15.42
N GLN A 240 20.43 7.02 -14.44
CA GLN A 240 20.66 6.32 -13.17
C GLN A 240 19.52 6.66 -12.21
N VAL A 241 19.07 5.65 -11.44
CA VAL A 241 18.01 5.82 -10.44
C VAL A 241 18.64 5.67 -9.07
N THR A 242 18.55 6.71 -8.24
CA THR A 242 18.94 6.65 -6.84
C THR A 242 17.71 6.30 -6.00
N VAL A 243 17.72 5.13 -5.37
CA VAL A 243 16.66 4.72 -4.44
C VAL A 243 16.83 5.47 -3.13
N VAL A 244 15.80 6.22 -2.72
CA VAL A 244 15.81 7.05 -1.49
C VAL A 244 14.83 6.55 -0.42
N GLU A 245 13.90 5.67 -0.80
CA GLU A 245 12.90 5.03 0.06
C GLU A 245 12.45 3.75 -0.62
N ASP A 246 12.21 2.70 0.17
CA ASP A 246 11.66 1.44 -0.34
C ASP A 246 10.87 0.71 0.75
N THR A 247 9.62 0.37 0.45
CA THR A 247 8.75 -0.47 1.30
C THR A 247 8.48 -1.85 0.70
N GLY A 248 9.02 -2.12 -0.50
CA GLY A 248 8.85 -3.34 -1.29
C GLY A 248 10.17 -4.07 -1.59
N MET A 249 10.22 -4.81 -2.70
CA MET A 249 11.30 -5.76 -3.03
C MET A 249 12.23 -5.21 -4.13
N ILE A 250 13.52 -5.59 -4.07
CA ILE A 250 14.56 -5.16 -5.03
C ILE A 250 15.07 -6.33 -5.89
N THR A 251 14.78 -7.59 -5.54
CA THR A 251 15.34 -8.79 -6.19
C THR A 251 14.27 -9.85 -6.50
N PRO A 252 14.47 -10.72 -7.52
CA PRO A 252 13.54 -11.80 -7.85
C PRO A 252 13.36 -12.76 -6.69
N GLU A 253 12.16 -12.78 -6.14
CA GLU A 253 11.74 -13.59 -5.02
C GLU A 253 10.51 -14.42 -5.46
N ASN A 254 10.29 -15.58 -4.82
CA ASN A 254 9.24 -16.51 -5.26
C ASN A 254 7.88 -16.15 -4.63
N HIS A 255 7.94 -15.51 -3.46
CA HIS A 255 6.78 -15.18 -2.65
C HIS A 255 7.03 -13.84 -1.92
N PRO A 256 6.52 -12.69 -2.41
CA PRO A 256 6.40 -11.47 -1.61
C PRO A 256 5.54 -11.75 -0.39
N ILE A 257 6.07 -11.67 0.82
CA ILE A 257 5.32 -11.82 2.06
C ILE A 257 5.04 -10.44 2.63
N HIS A 258 3.75 -10.12 2.78
CA HIS A 258 3.26 -8.88 3.36
C HIS A 258 2.67 -9.13 4.74
N LEU A 259 2.94 -8.21 5.68
CA LEU A 259 2.34 -8.18 7.01
C LEU A 259 1.58 -6.87 7.21
N HIS A 260 0.29 -6.97 7.47
CA HIS A 260 -0.56 -5.84 7.81
C HIS A 260 -0.24 -5.29 9.20
N GLY A 261 -0.53 -4.03 9.45
CA GLY A 261 -0.44 -3.40 10.78
C GLY A 261 0.98 -3.11 11.29
N PHE A 262 2.01 -3.63 10.62
CA PHE A 262 3.39 -3.53 11.03
C PHE A 262 4.31 -3.24 9.84
N ASN A 263 5.38 -2.52 10.14
CA ASN A 263 6.62 -2.75 9.44
C ASN A 263 7.46 -3.76 10.25
N PHE A 264 8.36 -4.45 9.59
CA PHE A 264 9.31 -5.38 10.16
C PHE A 264 10.71 -5.13 9.62
N PHE A 265 11.71 -5.60 10.35
CA PHE A 265 13.11 -5.54 9.96
C PHE A 265 13.52 -6.84 9.28
N GLU A 266 14.01 -6.77 8.04
CA GLU A 266 14.68 -7.89 7.39
C GLU A 266 16.09 -8.04 7.96
N VAL A 267 16.29 -9.03 8.83
CA VAL A 267 17.57 -9.22 9.53
C VAL A 267 18.50 -10.18 8.81
N GLY A 268 18.01 -10.95 7.84
CA GLY A 268 18.85 -11.83 7.05
C GLY A 268 18.07 -12.60 6.00
N ARG A 269 18.78 -13.03 4.97
CA ARG A 269 18.25 -13.87 3.88
C ARG A 269 19.32 -14.83 3.40
N GLY A 270 18.90 -15.94 2.80
CA GLY A 270 19.83 -16.92 2.24
C GLY A 270 19.15 -17.93 1.32
N LEU A 271 19.97 -18.73 0.64
CA LEU A 271 19.52 -19.85 -0.20
C LEU A 271 19.61 -21.18 0.56
N GLY A 272 18.82 -22.16 0.13
CA GLY A 272 18.73 -23.47 0.76
C GLY A 272 17.97 -23.43 2.09
N ASN A 273 18.18 -24.45 2.93
CA ASN A 273 17.49 -24.58 4.20
C ASN A 273 18.15 -23.70 5.28
N PHE A 274 17.32 -22.92 5.98
CA PHE A 274 17.76 -22.12 7.13
C PHE A 274 18.37 -23.01 8.23
N ASN A 275 19.55 -22.64 8.72
CA ASN A 275 20.20 -23.26 9.86
C ASN A 275 20.31 -22.25 11.02
N PRO A 276 19.54 -22.42 12.12
CA PRO A 276 19.49 -21.47 13.22
C PRO A 276 20.80 -21.33 14.00
N LYS A 277 21.76 -22.28 13.88
CA LYS A 277 23.07 -22.18 14.56
C LYS A 277 24.11 -21.44 13.72
N ARG A 278 23.97 -21.48 12.39
CA ARG A 278 24.91 -20.89 11.44
C ARG A 278 24.44 -19.52 10.97
N ASP A 279 23.22 -19.46 10.47
CA ASP A 279 22.74 -18.32 9.68
C ASP A 279 22.35 -17.13 10.57
N SER A 280 21.86 -17.39 11.79
CA SER A 280 21.52 -16.33 12.75
C SER A 280 22.71 -15.48 13.21
N LYS A 281 23.94 -16.00 13.08
CA LYS A 281 25.17 -15.28 13.43
C LYS A 281 25.47 -14.15 12.45
N ASN A 282 24.93 -14.24 11.23
CA ASN A 282 25.12 -13.27 10.17
C ASN A 282 23.93 -12.29 10.07
N PHE A 283 23.02 -12.28 11.04
CA PHE A 283 21.92 -11.34 11.03
C PHE A 283 22.43 -9.91 11.15
N ASN A 284 21.93 -9.03 10.29
CA ASN A 284 22.07 -7.59 10.49
C ASN A 284 21.14 -7.17 11.64
N LEU A 285 21.73 -6.85 12.78
CA LEU A 285 21.03 -6.39 13.98
C LEU A 285 21.37 -4.93 14.33
N VAL A 286 22.07 -4.22 13.44
CA VAL A 286 22.50 -2.83 13.64
C VAL A 286 21.62 -1.89 12.84
N ASP A 287 21.51 -2.11 11.55
CA ASP A 287 20.77 -1.28 10.59
C ASP A 287 19.99 -2.11 9.55
N PRO A 288 19.21 -3.13 9.97
CA PRO A 288 18.40 -3.90 9.03
C PRO A 288 17.36 -3.02 8.35
N VAL A 289 17.00 -3.38 7.11
CA VAL A 289 16.02 -2.61 6.34
C VAL A 289 14.62 -2.83 6.93
N GLU A 290 13.92 -1.73 7.24
CA GLU A 290 12.53 -1.73 7.70
C GLU A 290 11.58 -1.69 6.50
N ARG A 291 10.65 -2.66 6.39
CA ARG A 291 9.69 -2.79 5.28
C ARG A 291 8.36 -3.38 5.75
N ASN A 292 7.34 -3.40 4.90
CA ASN A 292 6.07 -4.11 5.15
C ASN A 292 5.85 -5.30 4.20
N THR A 293 6.60 -5.38 3.11
CA THR A 293 6.63 -6.52 2.20
C THR A 293 8.08 -6.92 1.95
N VAL A 294 8.38 -8.21 2.07
CA VAL A 294 9.69 -8.77 1.72
C VAL A 294 9.47 -10.09 1.03
N GLY A 295 10.19 -10.38 -0.03
CA GLY A 295 10.08 -11.67 -0.67
C GLY A 295 11.07 -12.67 -0.13
N VAL A 296 10.72 -13.91 -0.38
CA VAL A 296 11.49 -15.08 0.00
C VAL A 296 12.18 -15.59 -1.26
N PRO A 297 13.54 -15.65 -1.29
CA PRO A 297 14.26 -16.17 -2.44
C PRO A 297 13.78 -17.57 -2.84
N SER A 298 13.76 -17.86 -4.14
CA SER A 298 13.42 -19.20 -4.64
C SER A 298 14.34 -20.26 -4.05
N GLY A 299 13.75 -21.23 -3.34
CA GLY A 299 14.50 -22.27 -2.63
C GLY A 299 15.34 -21.75 -1.47
N GLY A 300 15.00 -20.59 -0.90
CA GLY A 300 15.72 -19.94 0.19
C GLY A 300 14.84 -19.58 1.38
N TRP A 301 15.33 -18.63 2.18
CA TRP A 301 14.69 -18.15 3.40
C TRP A 301 14.95 -16.66 3.61
N THR A 302 14.01 -16.01 4.29
CA THR A 302 14.12 -14.63 4.76
C THR A 302 13.71 -14.61 6.23
N ALA A 303 14.50 -13.96 7.08
CA ALA A 303 14.23 -13.79 8.51
C ALA A 303 13.82 -12.34 8.80
N ILE A 304 12.64 -12.18 9.41
CA ILE A 304 12.10 -10.88 9.82
C ILE A 304 11.97 -10.78 11.34
N ARG A 305 12.04 -9.55 11.87
CA ARG A 305 11.71 -9.24 13.27
C ARG A 305 10.79 -8.02 13.32
N PHE A 306 9.76 -8.09 14.16
CA PHE A 306 8.92 -6.96 14.51
C PHE A 306 8.51 -7.07 15.97
N ARG A 307 8.06 -5.95 16.53
CA ARG A 307 7.44 -5.91 17.85
C ARG A 307 5.94 -5.95 17.66
N ALA A 308 5.26 -6.91 18.28
CA ALA A 308 3.79 -6.99 18.27
C ALA A 308 3.19 -6.00 19.27
N ASP A 309 3.34 -4.70 19.00
CA ASP A 309 2.91 -3.59 19.87
C ASP A 309 1.65 -2.86 19.36
N ASN A 310 0.99 -3.42 18.35
CA ASN A 310 -0.25 -2.91 17.78
C ASN A 310 -1.38 -3.93 17.98
N PRO A 311 -2.26 -3.75 18.99
CA PRO A 311 -3.37 -4.67 19.24
C PRO A 311 -4.38 -4.70 18.10
N GLY A 312 -4.82 -5.90 17.72
CA GLY A 312 -5.72 -6.12 16.59
C GLY A 312 -5.55 -7.48 15.94
N VAL A 313 -6.18 -7.64 14.78
CA VAL A 313 -6.03 -8.83 13.92
C VAL A 313 -5.32 -8.41 12.64
N TRP A 314 -4.14 -8.98 12.40
CA TRP A 314 -3.25 -8.54 11.34
C TRP A 314 -2.97 -9.65 10.34
N PHE A 315 -3.40 -9.42 9.10
CA PHE A 315 -3.25 -10.38 8.03
C PHE A 315 -1.79 -10.50 7.58
N MET A 316 -1.30 -11.71 7.37
CA MET A 316 0.02 -12.00 6.80
C MET A 316 -0.16 -12.94 5.61
N HIS A 317 0.30 -12.55 4.44
CA HIS A 317 0.02 -13.33 3.23
C HIS A 317 1.05 -13.11 2.12
N CYS A 318 1.07 -14.01 1.14
CA CYS A 318 1.83 -13.78 -0.08
C CYS A 318 1.13 -12.74 -0.97
N HIS A 319 1.79 -11.66 -1.34
CA HIS A 319 1.24 -10.59 -2.18
C HIS A 319 1.08 -10.99 -3.66
N LEU A 320 1.30 -12.26 -4.01
CA LEU A 320 0.81 -12.83 -5.25
C LEU A 320 -0.64 -13.26 -5.05
N GLU A 321 -1.56 -12.68 -5.82
CA GLU A 321 -2.99 -12.81 -5.57
C GLU A 321 -3.46 -14.27 -5.69
N VAL A 322 -2.90 -15.01 -6.65
CA VAL A 322 -3.13 -16.45 -6.79
C VAL A 322 -2.73 -17.23 -5.53
N HIS A 323 -1.61 -16.90 -4.90
CA HIS A 323 -1.14 -17.59 -3.70
C HIS A 323 -1.97 -17.23 -2.46
N THR A 324 -2.37 -15.96 -2.31
CA THR A 324 -3.34 -15.56 -1.26
C THR A 324 -4.68 -16.27 -1.43
N THR A 325 -5.14 -16.39 -2.68
CA THR A 325 -6.38 -17.10 -3.02
C THR A 325 -6.29 -18.58 -2.66
N TRP A 326 -5.17 -19.23 -2.98
CA TRP A 326 -4.93 -20.65 -2.67
C TRP A 326 -4.60 -20.95 -1.20
N GLY A 327 -4.38 -19.93 -0.38
CA GLY A 327 -4.29 -20.10 1.07
C GLY A 327 -2.90 -19.88 1.67
N LEU A 328 -1.93 -19.31 0.94
CA LEU A 328 -0.65 -18.87 1.51
C LEU A 328 -0.85 -17.59 2.32
N LYS A 329 -1.51 -17.75 3.47
CA LYS A 329 -1.95 -16.68 4.36
C LYS A 329 -2.16 -17.18 5.79
N THR A 330 -2.07 -16.26 6.74
CA THR A 330 -2.41 -16.44 8.15
C THR A 330 -2.76 -15.08 8.75
N ALA A 331 -3.07 -15.03 10.05
CA ALA A 331 -3.24 -13.78 10.77
C ALA A 331 -2.57 -13.86 12.15
N PHE A 332 -2.03 -12.73 12.61
CA PHE A 332 -1.63 -12.52 13.99
C PHE A 332 -2.79 -11.89 14.76
N VAL A 333 -3.16 -12.50 15.88
CA VAL A 333 -4.03 -11.87 16.86
C VAL A 333 -3.12 -11.30 17.95
N VAL A 334 -3.09 -9.98 18.05
CA VAL A 334 -2.31 -9.25 19.06
C VAL A 334 -3.27 -8.76 20.12
N ASP A 335 -3.16 -9.34 21.32
CA ASP A 335 -4.02 -9.01 22.45
C ASP A 335 -3.81 -7.57 22.95
N ASN A 336 -4.81 -7.06 23.66
CA ASN A 336 -4.69 -5.78 24.36
C ASN A 336 -3.61 -5.88 25.45
N GLY A 337 -2.79 -4.85 25.54
CA GLY A 337 -1.88 -4.61 26.67
C GLY A 337 -2.58 -3.94 27.86
N LYS A 338 -1.77 -3.36 28.74
CA LYS A 338 -2.24 -2.76 30.01
C LYS A 338 -2.46 -1.26 29.90
N GLY A 339 -1.76 -0.59 29.00
CA GLY A 339 -1.83 0.85 28.82
C GLY A 339 -3.09 1.32 28.07
N PRO A 340 -3.50 2.59 28.26
CA PRO A 340 -4.67 3.15 27.57
C PRO A 340 -4.50 3.27 26.04
N ASN A 341 -3.26 3.20 25.56
CA ASN A 341 -2.90 3.18 24.13
C ASN A 341 -2.53 1.77 23.62
N GLU A 342 -2.60 0.76 24.49
CA GLU A 342 -2.32 -0.64 24.16
C GLU A 342 -3.62 -1.43 23.99
N SER A 343 -4.69 -0.79 23.53
CA SER A 343 -5.95 -1.46 23.23
C SER A 343 -6.47 -1.09 21.85
N VAL A 344 -7.11 -2.04 21.17
CA VAL A 344 -7.88 -1.74 19.96
C VAL A 344 -9.01 -0.75 20.30
N LEU A 345 -9.33 0.14 19.37
CA LEU A 345 -10.52 0.99 19.50
C LEU A 345 -11.80 0.12 19.38
N PRO A 346 -12.95 0.56 19.92
CA PRO A 346 -14.21 -0.13 19.67
C PRO A 346 -14.55 -0.13 18.17
N PRO A 347 -15.29 -1.14 17.69
CA PRO A 347 -15.68 -1.21 16.28
C PRO A 347 -16.55 0.01 15.90
N PRO A 348 -16.37 0.58 14.70
CA PRO A 348 -17.23 1.65 14.19
C PRO A 348 -18.70 1.21 14.07
N ASN A 349 -19.63 2.15 14.27
CA ASN A 349 -21.07 1.87 14.18
C ASN A 349 -21.52 1.49 12.75
N ASP A 350 -20.75 1.89 11.73
CA ASP A 350 -20.99 1.59 10.32
C ASP A 350 -20.15 0.44 9.78
N LEU A 351 -19.49 -0.35 10.66
CA LEU A 351 -18.75 -1.55 10.26
C LEU A 351 -19.68 -2.50 9.47
N PRO A 352 -19.27 -3.00 8.28
CA PRO A 352 -20.12 -3.86 7.47
C PRO A 352 -20.52 -5.14 8.21
N LYS A 353 -21.81 -5.49 8.10
CA LYS A 353 -22.36 -6.68 8.75
C LYS A 353 -21.97 -7.96 8.02
N CYS A 354 -21.75 -8.99 8.83
CA CYS A 354 -21.84 -10.39 8.46
C CYS A 354 -23.25 -10.90 8.83
#